data_AF-R6ZT84-F1
#
_entry.id   AF-R6ZT84-F1
#
_cell.length_a   1.000
_cell.length_b   1.000
_cell.length_c   1.000
_cell.angle_alpha   90.00
_cell.angle_beta   90.00
_cell.angle_gamma   90.00
#
_symmetry.space_group_name_H-M   'P 1'
#
loop_
_entity.id
_entity.type
_entity.pdbx_description
1 polymer ?
#
loop_
_entity_poly.entity_id
_entity_poly.type
_entity_poly.pdbx_seq_one_letter_code
_entity_poly.pdbx_strand_id
1 'polypeptide(L)'
;MSYVINGEVMLCSETVGVMNRNQEYMPSFLVDYKGVEDSIHRSAEIPVREIILNHYGLVEEKDKAGIWEFLLETARKSRDLMLDILNETDSDEEALRTMERTFHSTVDKKDQPDEAFYINAASMIKTLRRQYPEKIREDRRESEVCS
;
A
#
# COMPACT_ATOMS: atom_id res chain seq x y z
N MET A 1 -6.51 -11.31 2.35
CA MET A 1 -7.83 -11.98 2.46
C MET A 1 -8.46 -11.56 3.77
N SER A 2 -9.60 -10.88 3.71
CA SER A 2 -10.38 -10.46 4.88
C SER A 2 -11.33 -11.58 5.33
N TYR A 3 -11.68 -11.59 6.61
CA TYR A 3 -12.58 -12.59 7.20
C TYR A 3 -13.88 -11.94 7.66
N VAL A 4 -15.02 -12.59 7.44
CA VAL A 4 -16.33 -12.14 7.91
C VAL A 4 -16.82 -13.11 8.98
N ILE A 5 -17.05 -12.61 10.19
CA ILE A 5 -17.49 -13.38 11.35
C ILE A 5 -18.99 -13.15 11.54
N ASN A 6 -19.77 -14.24 11.46
CA ASN A 6 -21.22 -14.26 11.63
C ASN A 6 -22.00 -13.30 10.72
N GLY A 7 -21.40 -12.80 9.64
CA GLY A 7 -22.00 -11.76 8.79
C GLY A 7 -22.04 -10.37 9.45
N GLU A 8 -21.43 -10.19 10.63
CA GLU A 8 -21.52 -8.94 11.39
C GLU A 8 -20.20 -8.17 11.45
N VAL A 9 -19.07 -8.85 11.51
CA VAL A 9 -17.75 -8.24 11.73
C VAL A 9 -16.83 -8.62 10.59
N MET A 10 -16.22 -7.63 9.94
CA MET A 10 -15.15 -7.86 8.98
C MET A 10 -13.78 -7.58 9.61
N LEU A 11 -12.93 -8.60 9.66
CA LEU A 11 -11.52 -8.49 9.99
C LEU A 11 -10.72 -8.31 8.68
N CYS A 12 -10.27 -7.10 8.42
CA CYS A 12 -9.51 -6.80 7.21
C CYS A 12 -8.04 -7.15 7.39
N SER A 13 -7.50 -7.94 6.46
CA SER A 13 -6.05 -8.14 6.36
C SER A 13 -5.36 -6.92 5.74
N GLU A 14 -4.03 -6.88 5.76
CA GLU A 14 -3.24 -5.80 5.11
C GLU A 14 -3.44 -5.69 3.59
N THR A 15 -4.18 -6.62 2.97
CA THR A 15 -4.59 -6.56 1.56
C THR A 15 -5.54 -5.42 1.23
N VAL A 16 -6.08 -4.69 2.21
CA VAL A 16 -6.81 -3.43 1.97
C VAL A 16 -5.95 -2.19 2.23
N GLY A 17 -4.65 -2.37 2.47
CA GLY A 17 -3.73 -1.32 2.89
C GLY A 17 -3.51 -1.28 4.40
N VAL A 18 -2.54 -0.47 4.83
CA VAL A 18 -2.24 -0.23 6.25
C VAL A 18 -2.47 1.25 6.54
N MET A 19 -3.32 1.51 7.53
CA MET A 19 -3.55 2.84 8.09
C MET A 19 -3.12 2.81 9.55
N ASN A 20 -2.24 3.74 9.94
CA ASN A 20 -1.91 3.90 11.35
C ASN A 20 -2.99 4.75 12.06
N ARG A 21 -2.91 4.86 13.39
CA ARG A 21 -3.88 5.64 14.19
C ARG A 21 -3.86 7.14 13.91
N ASN A 22 -2.81 7.65 13.26
CA ASN A 22 -2.71 9.04 12.81
C ASN A 22 -3.33 9.24 11.42
N GLN A 23 -4.00 8.22 10.86
CA GLN A 23 -4.54 8.20 9.50
C GLN A 23 -3.46 8.35 8.41
N GLU A 24 -2.20 8.08 8.76
CA GLU A 24 -1.14 7.99 7.77
C GLU A 24 -1.16 6.58 7.17
N TYR A 25 -1.13 6.54 5.84
CA TYR A 25 -1.15 5.29 5.11
C TYR A 25 0.26 4.84 4.78
N MET A 26 0.54 3.57 5.08
CA MET A 26 1.77 2.92 4.69
C MET A 26 1.47 2.01 3.49
N PRO A 27 2.12 2.24 2.33
CA PRO A 27 1.96 1.37 1.17
C PRO A 27 2.37 -0.07 1.52
N SER A 28 1.48 -1.04 1.27
CA SER A 28 1.68 -2.45 1.64
C SER A 28 1.46 -3.45 0.48
N PHE A 29 1.44 -2.98 -0.78
CA PHE A 29 1.20 -3.82 -1.96
C PHE A 29 2.46 -4.59 -2.41
N LEU A 30 3.07 -5.36 -1.50
CA LEU A 30 4.38 -5.99 -1.72
C LEU A 30 4.43 -6.89 -2.96
N VAL A 31 3.35 -7.64 -3.22
CA VAL A 31 3.32 -8.67 -4.27
C VAL A 31 2.25 -8.46 -5.33
N ASP A 32 1.25 -7.61 -5.10
CA ASP A 32 0.12 -7.39 -6.02
C ASP A 32 -0.65 -6.12 -5.65
N TYR A 33 -0.50 -5.04 -6.43
CA TYR A 33 -1.27 -3.81 -6.26
C TYR A 33 -2.71 -3.96 -6.76
N LYS A 34 -2.91 -4.58 -7.93
CA LYS A 34 -4.25 -4.76 -8.50
C LYS A 34 -5.13 -5.60 -7.57
N GLY A 35 -4.55 -6.61 -6.93
CA GLY A 35 -5.18 -7.39 -5.88
C GLY A 35 -5.60 -6.58 -4.64
N VAL A 36 -4.93 -5.47 -4.32
CA VAL A 36 -5.34 -4.56 -3.26
C VAL A 36 -6.61 -3.80 -3.64
N GLU A 37 -6.66 -3.18 -4.82
CA GLU A 37 -7.87 -2.49 -5.30
C GLU A 37 -9.06 -3.46 -5.37
N ASP A 38 -8.84 -4.64 -5.96
CA ASP A 38 -9.84 -5.72 -6.00
C ASP A 38 -10.33 -6.14 -4.61
N SER A 39 -9.41 -6.26 -3.64
CA SER A 39 -9.75 -6.64 -2.27
C SER A 39 -10.60 -5.56 -1.60
N ILE A 40 -10.30 -4.28 -1.83
CA ILE A 40 -11.09 -3.15 -1.31
C ILE A 40 -12.49 -3.17 -1.93
N HIS A 41 -12.60 -3.31 -3.25
CA HIS A 41 -13.89 -3.36 -3.95
C HIS A 41 -14.76 -4.51 -3.44
N ARG A 42 -14.23 -5.73 -3.37
CA ARG A 42 -14.98 -6.89 -2.85
C ARG A 42 -15.38 -6.72 -1.39
N SER A 43 -14.54 -6.10 -0.57
CA SER A 43 -14.86 -5.86 0.84
C SER A 43 -15.98 -4.83 0.99
N ALA A 44 -15.99 -3.80 0.14
CA ALA A 44 -17.03 -2.76 0.14
C ALA A 44 -18.43 -3.29 -0.22
N GLU A 45 -18.51 -4.38 -0.97
CA GLU A 45 -19.78 -5.02 -1.37
C GLU A 45 -20.40 -5.90 -0.27
N ILE A 46 -19.66 -6.22 0.79
CA ILE A 46 -20.13 -7.10 1.85
C ILE A 46 -20.66 -6.26 3.01
N PRO A 47 -21.99 -6.25 3.25
CA PRO A 47 -22.56 -5.51 4.36
C PRO A 47 -22.16 -6.15 5.69
N VAL A 48 -21.54 -5.37 6.57
CA VAL A 48 -21.18 -5.75 7.94
C VAL A 48 -21.49 -4.61 8.91
N ARG A 49 -21.70 -4.95 10.18
CA ARG A 49 -21.94 -3.98 11.25
C ARG A 49 -20.65 -3.33 11.71
N GLU A 50 -19.57 -4.09 11.79
CA GLU A 50 -18.27 -3.62 12.28
C GLU A 50 -17.16 -3.95 11.28
N ILE A 51 -16.20 -3.03 11.16
CA ILE A 51 -14.99 -3.19 10.35
C ILE A 51 -13.80 -3.01 11.28
N ILE A 52 -12.88 -3.97 11.24
CA ILE A 52 -11.60 -3.90 11.96
C ILE A 52 -10.49 -3.91 10.92
N LEU A 53 -9.73 -2.82 10.86
CA LEU A 53 -8.56 -2.69 10.00
C LEU A 53 -7.30 -3.09 10.76
N ASN A 54 -6.36 -3.74 10.09
CA ASN A 54 -5.04 -4.02 10.65
C ASN A 54 -4.33 -2.72 11.04
N HIS A 55 -3.66 -2.73 12.20
CA HIS A 55 -2.92 -1.61 12.82
C HIS A 55 -3.75 -0.40 13.27
N TYR A 56 -4.91 -0.14 12.66
CA TYR A 56 -5.85 0.90 13.10
C TYR A 56 -6.76 0.41 14.23
N GLY A 57 -7.37 -0.77 14.06
CA GLY A 57 -8.39 -1.32 14.96
C GLY A 57 -9.81 -1.11 14.44
N LEU A 58 -10.76 -0.94 15.37
CA LEU A 58 -12.17 -0.76 15.05
C LEU A 58 -12.40 0.57 14.33
N VAL A 59 -13.04 0.54 13.16
CA VAL A 59 -13.43 1.74 12.41
C VAL A 59 -14.56 2.46 13.14
N GLU A 60 -14.36 3.75 13.44
CA GLU A 60 -15.38 4.57 14.09
C GLU A 60 -16.63 4.69 13.21
N GLU A 61 -17.82 4.74 13.83
CA GLU A 61 -19.10 4.79 13.12
C GLU A 61 -19.16 5.91 12.07
N LYS A 62 -18.58 7.08 12.38
CA LYS A 62 -18.54 8.25 11.50
C LYS A 62 -17.74 8.01 10.21
N ASP A 63 -16.76 7.09 10.24
CA ASP A 63 -15.82 6.85 9.14
C ASP A 63 -16.24 5.64 8.29
N LYS A 64 -17.12 4.77 8.78
CA LYS A 64 -17.55 3.53 8.09
C LYS A 64 -18.08 3.77 6.67
N ALA A 65 -18.82 4.86 6.44
CA ALA A 65 -19.38 5.16 5.13
C ALA A 65 -18.31 5.52 4.08
N GLY A 66 -17.22 6.16 4.50
CA GLY A 66 -16.15 6.63 3.61
C GLY A 66 -14.90 5.75 3.60
N ILE A 67 -14.81 4.74 4.47
CA ILE A 67 -13.55 4.03 4.71
C ILE A 67 -13.01 3.34 3.46
N TRP A 68 -13.86 2.74 2.64
CA TRP A 68 -13.44 2.05 1.43
C TRP A 68 -12.93 3.00 0.35
N GLU A 69 -13.60 4.15 0.18
CA GLU A 69 -13.16 5.20 -0.74
C GLU A 69 -11.81 5.77 -0.28
N PHE A 70 -11.67 6.03 1.02
CA PHE A 70 -10.42 6.50 1.61
C PHE A 70 -9.26 5.52 1.38
N LEU A 71 -9.46 4.22 1.66
CA LEU A 71 -8.42 3.20 1.46
C LEU A 71 -8.02 3.09 -0.02
N LEU A 72 -9.00 3.14 -0.93
CA LEU A 72 -8.76 3.07 -2.37
C LEU A 72 -8.01 4.31 -2.88
N GLU A 73 -8.45 5.51 -2.50
CA GLU A 73 -7.82 6.77 -2.89
C GLU A 73 -6.38 6.80 -2.38
N THR A 74 -6.15 6.36 -1.14
CA THR A 74 -4.82 6.42 -0.55
C THR A 74 -3.88 5.39 -1.18
N ALA A 75 -4.35 4.17 -1.46
CA ALA A 75 -3.59 3.19 -2.23
C ALA A 75 -3.19 3.72 -3.61
N ARG A 76 -4.09 4.42 -4.31
CA ARG A 76 -3.84 5.04 -5.62
C ARG A 76 -2.79 6.14 -5.54
N LYS A 77 -2.94 7.06 -4.59
CA LYS A 77 -1.96 8.14 -4.35
C LYS A 77 -0.57 7.58 -4.08
N SER A 78 -0.48 6.54 -3.24
CA SER A 78 0.80 5.88 -2.95
C SER A 78 1.42 5.23 -4.17
N ARG A 79 0.65 4.49 -4.97
CA ARG A 79 1.13 3.90 -6.24
C ARG A 79 1.64 4.97 -7.18
N ASP A 80 0.86 6.02 -7.40
CA ASP A 80 1.20 7.06 -8.37
C ASP A 80 2.46 7.82 -7.92
N LEU A 81 2.57 8.16 -6.63
CA LEU A 81 3.78 8.77 -6.07
C LEU A 81 5.01 7.87 -6.18
N MET A 82 4.87 6.56 -5.97
CA MET A 82 5.98 5.63 -6.16
C MET A 82 6.41 5.51 -7.63
N LEU A 83 5.45 5.55 -8.57
CA LEU A 83 5.75 5.57 -10.00
C LEU A 83 6.45 6.87 -10.42
N ASP A 84 6.02 8.01 -9.88
CA ASP A 84 6.67 9.29 -10.10
C ASP A 84 8.12 9.25 -9.61
N ILE A 85 8.37 8.77 -8.38
CA ILE A 85 9.73 8.61 -7.84
C ILE A 85 10.59 7.70 -8.74
N LEU A 86 10.03 6.58 -9.23
CA LEU A 86 10.75 5.68 -10.14
C LEU A 86 11.14 6.35 -11.46
N ASN A 87 10.31 7.27 -11.95
CA ASN A 87 10.54 7.98 -13.20
C ASN A 87 11.42 9.23 -13.04
N GLU A 88 11.48 9.82 -11.85
CA GLU A 88 12.26 11.02 -11.56
C GLU A 88 13.70 10.71 -11.14
N THR A 89 13.97 9.48 -10.71
CA THR A 89 15.30 9.04 -10.27
C THR A 89 16.04 8.27 -11.36
N ASP A 90 17.36 8.17 -11.25
CA ASP A 90 18.19 7.46 -12.24
C ASP A 90 18.52 6.02 -11.82
N SER A 91 18.33 5.67 -10.54
CA SER A 91 18.60 4.32 -10.01
C SER A 91 17.57 3.84 -8.99
N ASP A 92 17.53 2.53 -8.74
CA ASP A 92 16.68 1.94 -7.69
C ASP A 92 17.16 2.36 -6.30
N GLU A 93 18.47 2.50 -6.08
CA GLU A 93 19.02 2.98 -4.83
C GLU A 93 18.56 4.41 -4.50
N GLU A 94 18.55 5.29 -5.50
CA GLU A 94 18.04 6.64 -5.35
C GLU A 94 16.52 6.66 -5.13
N ALA A 95 15.77 5.85 -5.89
CA ALA A 95 14.33 5.69 -5.70
C ALA A 95 14.00 5.26 -4.27
N LEU A 96 14.70 4.24 -3.74
CA LEU A 96 14.52 3.73 -2.38
C LEU A 96 14.81 4.81 -1.32
N ARG A 97 15.90 5.58 -1.47
CA ARG A 97 16.20 6.70 -0.56
C ARG A 97 15.14 7.80 -0.63
N THR A 98 14.59 8.07 -1.81
CA THR A 98 13.50 9.05 -1.97
C THR A 98 12.20 8.52 -1.35
N MET A 99 11.88 7.24 -1.54
CA MET A 99 10.74 6.59 -0.89
C MET A 99 10.86 6.61 0.63
N GLU A 100 12.04 6.35 1.20
CA GLU A 100 12.28 6.43 2.65
C GLU A 100 11.95 7.82 3.19
N ARG A 101 12.46 8.88 2.55
CA ARG A 101 12.16 10.27 2.97
C ARG A 101 10.67 10.59 2.88
N THR A 102 9.99 10.08 1.86
CA THR A 102 8.58 10.36 1.60
C THR A 102 7.62 9.56 2.48
N PHE A 103 7.90 8.29 2.74
CA PHE A 103 6.95 7.36 3.38
C PHE A 103 7.38 6.90 4.78
N HIS A 104 8.64 7.10 5.16
CA HIS A 104 9.20 6.51 6.38
C HIS A 104 9.81 7.55 7.34
N SER A 105 9.98 8.80 6.92
CA SER A 105 10.64 9.84 7.74
C SER A 105 9.92 10.16 9.05
N THR A 106 8.61 9.89 9.15
CA THR A 106 7.79 10.12 10.35
C THR A 106 7.45 8.85 11.13
N VAL A 107 7.89 7.68 10.66
CA VAL A 107 7.59 6.38 11.29
C VAL A 107 8.63 6.10 12.38
N ASP A 108 8.18 5.66 13.57
CA ASP A 108 9.11 5.24 14.62
C ASP A 108 9.85 3.98 14.17
N LYS A 109 11.19 3.98 14.27
CA LYS A 109 12.03 2.84 13.89
C LYS A 109 11.76 1.58 14.73
N LYS A 110 11.13 1.73 15.90
CA LYS A 110 10.64 0.60 16.70
C LYS A 110 9.45 -0.09 16.05
N ASP A 111 8.60 0.67 15.34
CA ASP A 111 7.42 0.16 14.67
C ASP A 111 7.79 -0.46 13.31
N GLN A 112 8.75 0.14 12.60
CA GLN A 112 9.35 -0.43 11.41
C GLN A 112 10.83 -0.05 11.30
N PRO A 113 11.77 -1.01 11.42
CA PRO A 113 13.18 -0.76 11.17
C PRO A 113 13.46 -0.37 9.70
N ASP A 114 14.49 0.45 9.47
CA ASP A 114 14.89 0.92 8.14
C ASP A 114 15.08 -0.25 7.16
N GLU A 115 15.74 -1.35 7.58
CA GLU A 115 15.98 -2.51 6.73
C GLU A 115 14.68 -3.17 6.27
N ALA A 116 13.67 -3.23 7.15
CA ALA A 116 12.36 -3.77 6.81
C ALA A 116 11.64 -2.85 5.81
N PHE A 117 11.78 -1.53 5.95
CA PHE A 117 11.28 -0.58 4.97
C PHE A 117 11.92 -0.81 3.59
N TYR A 118 13.25 -0.90 3.51
CA TYR A 118 13.96 -1.08 2.23
C TYR A 118 13.56 -2.39 1.52
N ILE A 119 13.41 -3.49 2.26
CA ILE A 119 12.95 -4.78 1.71
C ILE A 119 11.54 -4.66 1.12
N ASN A 120 10.65 -3.99 1.83
CA ASN A 120 9.27 -3.80 1.40
C ASN A 120 9.19 -2.87 0.19
N ALA A 121 9.90 -1.74 0.22
CA ALA A 121 9.94 -0.79 -0.88
C ALA A 121 10.50 -1.42 -2.16
N ALA A 122 11.59 -2.20 -2.06
CA ALA A 122 12.14 -2.93 -3.19
C ALA A 122 11.13 -3.94 -3.79
N SER A 123 10.36 -4.63 -2.94
CA SER A 123 9.31 -5.55 -3.38
C SER A 123 8.17 -4.81 -4.11
N MET A 124 7.77 -3.64 -3.60
CA MET A 124 6.78 -2.80 -4.25
C MET A 124 7.25 -2.26 -5.60
N ILE A 125 8.53 -1.86 -5.74
CA ILE A 125 9.11 -1.47 -7.04
C ILE A 125 8.98 -2.61 -8.06
N LYS A 126 9.33 -3.85 -7.68
CA LYS A 126 9.17 -5.03 -8.54
C LYS A 126 7.70 -5.25 -8.94
N THR A 127 6.78 -5.09 -8.00
CA THR A 127 5.34 -5.18 -8.26
C THR A 127 4.88 -4.12 -9.26
N LEU A 128 5.33 -2.87 -9.11
CA LEU A 128 5.00 -1.78 -10.03
C LEU A 128 5.54 -2.02 -11.43
N ARG A 129 6.81 -2.43 -11.56
CA ARG A 129 7.40 -2.81 -12.86
C ARG A 129 6.63 -3.90 -13.57
N ARG A 130 6.23 -4.93 -12.83
CA ARG A 130 5.47 -6.06 -13.38
C ARG A 130 4.04 -5.66 -13.79
N GLN A 131 3.37 -4.81 -13.01
CA GLN A 131 1.93 -4.54 -13.19
C GLN A 131 1.60 -3.27 -13.97
N TYR A 132 2.55 -2.34 -14.05
CA TYR A 132 2.47 -1.05 -14.74
C TYR A 132 3.74 -0.76 -15.57
N PRO A 133 4.28 -1.71 -16.35
CA PRO A 133 5.48 -1.47 -17.15
C PRO A 133 5.29 -0.24 -18.06
N GLU A 134 4.10 -0.03 -18.59
CA GLU A 134 3.75 1.10 -19.46
C GLU A 134 3.90 2.47 -18.81
N LYS A 135 3.85 2.55 -17.47
CA LYS A 135 3.97 3.81 -16.72
C LYS A 135 5.41 4.13 -16.31
N ILE A 136 6.37 3.24 -16.57
CA ILE A 136 7.77 3.44 -16.22
C ILE A 136 8.53 3.92 -17.44
N ARG A 137 9.46 4.85 -17.28
CA ARG A 137 10.36 5.30 -18.36
C ARG A 137 11.12 4.11 -18.95
N GLU A 138 11.31 4.12 -20.26
CA GLU A 138 11.87 2.98 -21.02
C GLU A 138 13.25 2.54 -20.49
N ASP A 139 14.12 3.49 -20.18
CA ASP A 139 15.46 3.25 -19.61
C ASP A 139 15.43 2.59 -18.21
N ARG A 140 14.33 2.76 -17.47
CA ARG A 140 14.11 2.14 -16.14
C ARG A 140 13.40 0.79 -16.21
N ARG A 141 12.90 0.36 -17.38
CA ARG A 141 12.24 -0.96 -17.57
C ARG A 141 13.25 -2.10 -17.70
N GLU A 142 14.40 -1.84 -18.32
CA GLU A 142 15.39 -2.86 -18.70
C GLU A 142 16.40 -3.20 -17.61
N SER A 143 16.43 -2.44 -16.50
CA SER A 143 17.39 -2.59 -15.41
C SER A 143 17.29 -3.92 -14.63
N GLU A 144 16.34 -4.80 -14.97
CA GLU A 144 16.15 -6.13 -14.35
C GLU A 144 16.65 -7.31 -15.21
N VAL A 145 17.20 -7.10 -16.41
CA VAL A 145 17.65 -8.24 -17.26
C VAL A 145 18.94 -8.92 -16.74
N CYS A 146 19.63 -8.33 -15.75
CA CYS A 146 20.82 -8.92 -15.15
C CYS A 146 20.77 -8.89 -13.61
N SER A 147 20.14 -9.89 -12.97
CA SER A 147 20.41 -10.31 -11.58
C SER A 147 19.86 -11.72 -11.34
#